data_AF-A0A5Q0C4T8-F1
#
_entry.id   AF-A0A5Q0C4T8-F1
#
_cell.length_a   1.000
_cell.length_b   1.000
_cell.length_c   1.000
_cell.angle_alpha   90.00
_cell.angle_beta   90.00
_cell.angle_gamma   90.00
#
_symmetry.space_group_name_H-M   'P 1'
#
loop_
_entity.id
_entity.type
_entity.pdbx_description
1 polymer ?
#
loop_
_entity_poly.entity_id
_entity_poly.type
_entity_poly.pdbx_seq_one_letter_code
_entity_poly.pdbx_strand_id
1 'polypeptide(L)'
;MTDFDDDEKIAPLKPKGRRTTMLDRTLTVTGLLLAGASAFFPWYVFFNEDKFGINVAQGDRTRELPDWPARNVFSVSPLAMANKNPPEKKPELPVDPLTTATVSSLGKEDDKGIPAEDQPFPGKSSFRLLHVANGRALIEDNSGMYVVRVGSILPDESRLATLEERDGKWVIVTSKGDVYQRN
;
A
#
# COMPACT_ATOMS: atom_id res chain seq x y z
N MET A 1 71.10 27.96 53.84
CA MET A 1 69.66 27.79 54.15
C MET A 1 68.96 27.50 52.83
N THR A 2 68.95 26.25 52.42
CA THR A 2 68.17 25.74 51.27
C THR A 2 67.82 24.30 51.63
N ASP A 3 66.58 24.11 52.04
CA ASP A 3 65.97 22.84 52.43
C ASP A 3 64.91 22.54 51.38
N PHE A 4 65.28 21.73 50.39
CA PHE A 4 64.40 21.19 49.34
C PHE A 4 65.11 19.99 48.70
N ASP A 5 65.18 18.88 49.42
CA ASP A 5 65.58 17.60 48.80
C ASP A 5 64.99 16.44 49.59
N ASP A 6 63.67 16.31 49.52
CA ASP A 6 62.96 15.08 49.88
C ASP A 6 61.88 14.80 48.81
N ASP A 7 62.33 14.66 47.56
CA ASP A 7 61.53 14.03 46.52
C ASP A 7 61.57 12.50 46.71
N GLU A 8 60.71 12.00 47.61
CA GLU A 8 60.47 10.57 47.77
C GLU A 8 59.94 10.00 46.43
N LYS A 9 60.80 9.31 45.69
CA LYS A 9 60.42 8.67 44.43
C LYS A 9 59.43 7.53 44.68
N ILE A 10 58.15 7.85 44.59
CA ILE A 10 57.06 6.88 44.67
C ILE A 10 57.22 5.90 43.51
N ALA A 11 57.48 4.63 43.82
CA ALA A 11 57.59 3.59 42.81
C ALA A 11 56.29 3.50 41.99
N PRO A 12 56.35 3.40 40.65
CA PRO A 12 55.13 3.28 39.85
C PRO A 12 54.36 2.03 40.27
N LEU A 13 53.05 2.18 40.48
CA LEU A 13 52.17 1.07 40.83
C LEU A 13 52.35 -0.05 39.79
N LYS A 14 52.91 -1.18 40.22
CA LYS A 14 53.14 -2.35 39.38
C LYS A 14 51.81 -2.72 38.73
N PRO A 15 51.71 -2.86 37.39
CA PRO A 15 50.45 -3.17 36.75
C PRO A 15 49.98 -4.50 37.31
N LYS A 16 48.92 -4.45 38.12
CA LYS A 16 48.31 -5.61 38.73
C LYS A 16 47.71 -6.40 37.58
N GLY A 17 48.47 -7.40 37.09
CA GLY A 17 48.05 -8.26 36.00
C GLY A 17 46.64 -8.74 36.28
N ARG A 18 45.68 -8.20 35.53
CA ARG A 18 44.27 -8.49 35.72
C ARG A 18 44.14 -9.98 35.44
N ARG A 19 43.99 -10.79 36.49
CA ARG A 19 43.64 -12.20 36.35
C ARG A 19 42.25 -12.20 35.71
N THR A 20 42.20 -12.26 34.39
CA THR A 20 40.95 -12.43 33.65
C THR A 20 40.34 -13.71 34.20
N THR A 21 39.23 -13.59 34.92
CA THR A 21 38.53 -14.75 35.44
C THR A 21 38.11 -15.61 34.24
N MET A 22 38.01 -16.93 34.41
CA MET A 22 37.58 -17.81 33.32
C MET A 22 36.27 -17.32 32.69
N LEU A 23 35.39 -16.74 33.51
CA LEU A 23 34.14 -16.10 33.09
C LEU A 23 34.35 -14.95 32.09
N ASP A 24 35.32 -14.08 32.33
CA ASP A 24 35.63 -12.93 31.46
C ASP A 24 36.10 -13.39 30.07
N ARG A 25 36.93 -14.45 30.04
CA ARG A 25 37.34 -15.09 28.78
C ARG A 25 36.18 -15.76 28.07
N THR A 26 35.33 -16.50 28.78
CA THR A 26 34.16 -17.14 28.16
C THR A 26 33.21 -16.11 27.59
N LEU A 27 33.00 -14.99 28.28
CA LEU A 27 32.11 -13.92 27.82
C LEU A 27 32.68 -13.24 26.57
N THR A 28 34.00 -13.01 26.55
CA THR A 28 34.70 -12.42 25.40
C THR A 28 34.62 -13.33 24.17
N VAL A 29 34.86 -14.63 24.33
CA VAL A 29 34.79 -15.60 23.22
C VAL A 29 33.36 -15.71 22.68
N THR A 30 32.37 -15.83 23.57
CA THR A 30 30.96 -15.91 23.16
C THR A 30 30.51 -14.63 22.45
N GLY A 31 30.90 -13.46 22.94
CA GLY A 31 30.60 -12.18 22.30
C GLY A 31 31.22 -12.06 20.92
N LEU A 32 32.48 -12.49 20.75
CA LEU A 32 33.16 -12.48 19.47
C LEU A 32 32.51 -13.45 18.46
N LEU A 33 32.11 -14.64 18.90
CA LEU A 33 31.38 -15.61 18.07
C LEU A 33 30.01 -15.06 17.65
N LEU A 34 29.26 -14.48 18.59
CA LEU A 34 27.96 -13.88 18.30
C LEU A 34 28.06 -12.73 17.30
N ALA A 35 29.08 -11.87 17.46
CA ALA A 35 29.34 -10.78 16.52
C ALA A 35 29.69 -11.29 15.12
N GLY A 36 30.55 -12.31 15.03
CA GLY A 36 30.89 -12.96 13.76
C GLY A 36 29.67 -13.58 13.07
N ALA A 37 28.85 -14.32 13.81
CA ALA A 37 27.62 -14.91 13.30
C ALA A 37 26.64 -13.83 12.81
N SER A 38 26.46 -12.75 13.58
CA SER A 38 25.57 -11.64 13.22
C SER A 38 26.05 -10.87 11.99
N ALA A 39 27.36 -10.70 11.80
CA ALA A 39 27.91 -10.03 10.63
C ALA A 39 27.80 -10.90 9.35
N PHE A 40 27.92 -12.21 9.49
CA PHE A 40 27.78 -13.16 8.38
C PHE A 40 26.32 -13.50 8.06
N PHE A 41 25.41 -13.35 9.03
CA PHE A 41 24.01 -13.71 8.91
C PHE A 41 23.28 -13.10 7.69
N PRO A 42 23.45 -11.80 7.34
CA PRO A 42 22.82 -11.22 6.17
C PRO A 42 23.23 -11.91 4.86
N TRP A 43 24.49 -12.33 4.73
CA TRP A 43 24.96 -13.06 3.55
C TRP A 43 24.39 -14.47 3.51
N TYR A 44 24.26 -15.13 4.66
CA TYR A 44 23.59 -16.42 4.74
C TYR A 44 22.12 -16.34 4.32
N VAL A 45 21.40 -15.30 4.77
CA VAL A 45 20.03 -15.01 4.33
C VAL A 45 19.96 -14.78 2.83
N PHE A 46 20.90 -14.00 2.28
CA PHE A 46 20.97 -13.73 0.84
C PHE A 46 21.23 -14.96 -0.01
N PHE A 47 22.01 -15.95 0.44
CA PHE A 47 22.20 -17.20 -0.31
C PHE A 47 21.16 -18.27 -0.01
N ASN A 48 20.28 -18.06 0.98
CA ASN A 48 19.16 -18.95 1.35
C ASN A 48 17.83 -18.20 1.20
N GLU A 49 17.65 -17.51 0.06
CA GLU A 49 16.44 -16.75 -0.24
C GLU A 49 15.18 -17.65 -0.24
N ASP A 50 15.33 -18.94 -0.50
CA ASP A 50 14.24 -19.93 -0.42
C ASP A 50 13.63 -20.02 0.99
N LYS A 51 14.45 -19.86 2.04
CA LYS A 51 14.02 -19.98 3.44
C LYS A 51 13.64 -18.65 4.08
N PHE A 52 14.33 -17.57 3.68
CA PHE A 52 14.23 -16.26 4.33
C PHE A 52 13.73 -15.15 3.41
N GLY A 53 13.73 -15.39 2.10
CA GLY A 53 13.20 -14.48 1.13
C GLY A 53 11.69 -14.33 1.32
N ILE A 54 11.19 -13.19 0.86
CA ILE A 54 9.76 -12.99 0.74
C ILE A 54 9.34 -13.97 -0.36
N ASN A 55 8.63 -15.04 0.01
CA ASN A 55 7.89 -15.85 -0.93
C ASN A 55 6.73 -14.99 -1.48
N VAL A 56 7.05 -13.94 -2.23
CA VAL A 56 6.17 -13.47 -3.29
C VAL A 56 6.17 -14.65 -4.23
N ALA A 57 5.24 -15.58 -3.99
CA ALA A 57 5.02 -16.80 -4.76
C ALA A 57 5.49 -16.48 -6.16
N GLN A 58 6.69 -16.99 -6.50
CA GLN A 58 7.36 -16.69 -7.75
C GLN A 58 6.27 -16.94 -8.76
N GLY A 59 5.70 -15.84 -9.26
CA GLY A 59 4.48 -15.87 -10.04
C GLY A 59 4.90 -16.70 -11.19
N ASP A 60 4.50 -17.98 -11.13
CA ASP A 60 4.98 -18.95 -12.08
C ASP A 60 4.66 -18.32 -13.41
N ARG A 61 5.54 -18.51 -14.37
CA ARG A 61 5.48 -17.87 -15.69
C ARG A 61 4.26 -18.36 -16.50
N THR A 62 3.23 -18.83 -15.82
CA THR A 62 1.90 -19.08 -16.29
C THR A 62 1.15 -17.77 -16.39
N ARG A 63 0.30 -17.72 -17.40
CA ARG A 63 -0.55 -16.60 -17.77
C ARG A 63 -1.71 -16.38 -16.76
N GLU A 64 -1.50 -16.83 -15.53
CA GLU A 64 -2.53 -17.09 -14.53
C GLU A 64 -2.40 -16.04 -13.42
N LEU A 65 -3.45 -15.25 -13.24
CA LEU A 65 -3.50 -14.24 -12.18
C LEU A 65 -3.58 -14.95 -10.81
N PRO A 66 -2.80 -14.52 -9.81
CA PRO A 66 -2.83 -15.12 -8.47
C PRO A 66 -4.22 -14.98 -7.82
N ASP A 67 -4.57 -15.97 -7.00
CA ASP A 67 -5.91 -16.14 -6.41
C ASP A 67 -6.15 -15.21 -5.22
N TRP A 68 -5.96 -13.90 -5.43
CA TRP A 68 -6.26 -12.91 -4.40
C TRP A 68 -7.78 -12.73 -4.26
N PRO A 69 -8.32 -12.69 -3.03
CA PRO A 69 -9.71 -12.32 -2.84
C PRO A 69 -9.93 -10.91 -3.40
N ALA A 70 -11.00 -10.75 -4.20
CA ALA A 70 -11.36 -9.47 -4.79
C ALA A 70 -11.49 -8.42 -3.68
N ARG A 71 -10.51 -7.53 -3.57
CA ARG A 71 -10.63 -6.37 -2.68
C ARG A 71 -11.52 -5.39 -3.40
N ASN A 72 -12.68 -5.11 -2.84
CA ASN A 72 -13.43 -3.94 -3.24
C ASN A 72 -12.49 -2.73 -3.05
N VAL A 73 -12.15 -2.07 -4.15
CA VAL A 73 -11.53 -0.76 -4.13
C VAL A 73 -12.58 0.20 -3.59
N PHE A 74 -12.69 0.25 -2.27
CA PHE A 74 -13.33 1.37 -1.61
C PHE A 74 -12.40 2.56 -1.82
N SER A 75 -12.77 3.46 -2.74
CA SER A 75 -12.25 4.81 -2.76
C SER A 75 -12.73 5.50 -1.49
N VAL A 76 -12.08 5.22 -0.37
CA VAL A 76 -12.33 5.98 0.86
C VAL A 76 -11.75 7.37 0.63
N SER A 77 -12.59 8.40 0.72
CA SER A 77 -12.10 9.78 0.74
C SER A 77 -11.03 9.89 1.82
N PRO A 78 -9.88 10.56 1.59
CA PRO A 78 -8.81 10.70 2.59
C PRO A 78 -9.29 11.26 3.94
N LEU A 79 -10.43 11.98 3.95
CA LEU A 79 -11.12 12.46 5.15
C LEU A 79 -11.70 11.35 6.05
N ALA A 80 -11.97 10.15 5.51
CA ALA A 80 -12.48 9.00 6.24
C ALA A 80 -11.38 8.16 6.89
N MET A 81 -10.10 8.46 6.64
CA MET A 81 -9.00 7.85 7.38
C MET A 81 -8.99 8.39 8.80
N ALA A 82 -9.12 7.49 9.79
CA ALA A 82 -9.06 7.86 11.19
C ALA A 82 -7.70 8.49 11.52
N ASN A 83 -7.68 9.81 11.64
CA ASN A 83 -6.47 10.55 12.01
C ASN A 83 -6.19 10.29 13.50
N LYS A 84 -5.06 9.62 13.79
CA LYS A 84 -4.58 9.32 15.15
C LYS A 84 -3.80 10.47 15.79
N ASN A 85 -3.53 11.55 15.04
CA ASN A 85 -2.85 12.71 15.59
C ASN A 85 -3.79 13.50 16.52
N PRO A 86 -3.26 14.11 17.59
CA PRO A 86 -4.05 15.03 18.40
C PRO A 86 -4.66 16.11 17.51
N PRO A 87 -5.93 16.51 17.74
CA PRO A 87 -6.60 17.47 16.89
C PRO A 87 -5.82 18.79 16.93
N GLU A 88 -5.17 19.13 15.83
CA GLU A 88 -4.62 20.47 15.65
C GLU A 88 -5.78 21.46 15.75
N LYS A 89 -5.64 22.44 16.65
CA LYS A 89 -6.63 23.51 16.83
C LYS A 89 -6.59 24.38 15.57
N LYS A 90 -7.34 23.98 14.55
CA LYS A 90 -7.44 24.71 13.29
C LYS A 90 -7.91 26.13 13.60
N PRO A 91 -7.29 27.17 13.01
CA PRO A 91 -7.80 28.52 13.12
C PRO A 91 -9.23 28.56 12.57
N GLU A 92 -10.13 29.22 13.28
CA GLU A 92 -11.49 29.45 12.82
C GLU A 92 -11.40 30.31 11.56
N LEU A 93 -11.57 29.67 10.40
CA LEU A 93 -11.65 30.38 9.14
C LEU A 93 -12.96 31.19 9.14
N PRO A 94 -12.94 32.44 8.65
CA PRO A 94 -14.17 33.21 8.49
C PRO A 94 -15.14 32.40 7.62
N VAL A 95 -16.33 32.15 8.17
CA VAL A 95 -17.39 31.42 7.46
C VAL A 95 -17.73 32.24 6.22
N ASP A 96 -17.53 31.64 5.06
CA ASP A 96 -17.93 32.24 3.79
C ASP A 96 -19.44 32.50 3.83
N PRO A 97 -19.91 33.76 3.72
CA PRO A 97 -21.32 34.09 3.70
C PRO A 97 -22.02 33.65 2.40
N LEU A 98 -21.30 33.05 1.45
CA LEU A 98 -21.89 32.44 0.27
C LEU A 98 -22.63 31.16 0.67
N THR A 99 -23.96 31.27 0.76
CA THR A 99 -24.88 30.13 0.87
C THR A 99 -24.78 29.26 -0.40
N THR A 100 -24.02 28.16 -0.32
CA THR A 100 -23.83 27.20 -1.41
C THR A 100 -24.83 26.04 -1.40
N ALA A 101 -25.82 26.08 -0.49
CA ALA A 101 -26.87 25.06 -0.42
C ALA A 101 -28.07 25.45 -1.30
N THR A 102 -28.37 24.64 -2.31
CA THR A 102 -29.70 24.65 -2.95
C THR A 102 -30.68 23.95 -2.01
N VAL A 103 -31.63 24.69 -1.44
CA VAL A 103 -32.79 24.07 -0.76
C VAL A 103 -33.74 23.50 -1.82
N SER A 104 -34.29 22.32 -1.58
CA SER A 104 -35.32 21.74 -2.45
C SER A 104 -36.54 22.65 -2.51
N SER A 105 -36.86 23.18 -3.69
CA SER A 105 -38.06 24.00 -3.95
C SER A 105 -39.32 23.15 -4.14
N LEU A 106 -39.47 22.08 -3.36
CA LEU A 106 -40.61 21.16 -3.51
C LEU A 106 -41.92 21.92 -3.27
N GLY A 107 -42.64 22.23 -4.36
CA GLY A 107 -43.90 22.97 -4.36
C GLY A 107 -43.83 24.46 -4.74
N LYS A 108 -42.70 25.00 -5.17
CA LYS A 108 -42.63 26.38 -5.71
C LYS A 108 -42.34 26.31 -7.22
N GLU A 109 -43.32 26.69 -8.04
CA GLU A 109 -43.11 26.91 -9.47
C GLU A 109 -42.13 28.08 -9.62
N ASP A 110 -40.94 27.78 -10.12
CA ASP A 110 -39.91 28.78 -10.40
C ASP A 110 -40.23 29.39 -11.77
N ASP A 111 -40.59 30.67 -11.80
CA ASP A 111 -40.91 31.41 -13.03
C ASP A 111 -39.62 31.79 -13.84
N LYS A 112 -38.53 31.08 -13.55
CA LYS A 112 -37.18 31.30 -14.09
C LYS A 112 -36.88 30.38 -15.25
N GLY A 113 -37.74 30.39 -16.26
CA GLY A 113 -37.47 29.79 -17.57
C GLY A 113 -37.13 28.30 -17.54
N ILE A 114 -36.89 27.75 -18.73
CA ILE A 114 -36.60 26.33 -18.92
C ILE A 114 -35.27 26.01 -18.20
N PRO A 115 -35.20 24.99 -17.33
CA PRO A 115 -33.95 24.59 -16.70
C PRO A 115 -32.88 24.32 -17.76
N ALA A 116 -31.60 24.51 -17.40
CA ALA A 116 -30.48 24.18 -18.27
C ALA A 116 -30.40 22.65 -18.46
N GLU A 117 -31.26 22.10 -19.31
CA GLU A 117 -31.31 20.69 -19.70
C GLU A 117 -30.11 20.29 -20.58
N ASP A 118 -29.32 21.27 -21.04
CA ASP A 118 -28.23 21.10 -22.01
C ASP A 118 -26.84 20.88 -21.38
N GLN A 119 -26.74 20.32 -20.16
CA GLN A 119 -25.45 19.77 -19.73
C GLN A 119 -25.35 18.32 -20.20
N PRO A 120 -24.51 18.01 -21.21
CA PRO A 120 -24.30 16.63 -21.59
C PRO A 120 -23.67 15.88 -20.42
N PHE A 121 -24.22 14.70 -20.11
CA PHE A 121 -23.57 13.78 -19.18
C PHE A 121 -22.14 13.51 -19.66
N PRO A 122 -21.16 13.35 -18.74
CA PRO A 122 -19.85 12.88 -19.11
C PRO A 122 -20.00 11.59 -19.93
N GLY A 123 -19.22 11.48 -21.01
CA GLY A 123 -19.34 10.37 -21.96
C GLY A 123 -19.29 9.01 -21.26
N LYS A 124 -19.97 8.01 -21.83
CA LYS A 124 -19.96 6.64 -21.31
C LYS A 124 -18.52 6.13 -21.23
N SER A 125 -18.10 5.65 -20.07
CA SER A 125 -16.82 4.94 -19.94
C SER A 125 -16.90 3.64 -20.72
N SER A 126 -15.94 3.45 -21.63
CA SER A 126 -15.84 2.25 -22.45
C SER A 126 -14.77 1.34 -21.87
N PHE A 127 -15.12 0.09 -21.59
CA PHE A 127 -14.14 -0.89 -21.12
C PHE A 127 -13.44 -1.57 -22.29
N ARG A 128 -12.13 -1.76 -22.17
CA ARG A 128 -11.35 -2.63 -23.05
C ARG A 128 -11.01 -3.91 -22.32
N LEU A 129 -11.37 -5.05 -22.90
CA LEU A 129 -10.98 -6.36 -22.38
C LEU A 129 -9.57 -6.72 -22.86
N LEU A 130 -8.64 -6.91 -21.91
CA LEU A 130 -7.25 -7.20 -22.23
C LEU A 130 -6.94 -8.69 -22.10
N HIS A 131 -7.35 -9.30 -21.01
CA HIS A 131 -7.07 -10.70 -20.76
C HIS A 131 -8.12 -11.39 -19.90
N VAL A 132 -8.25 -12.71 -20.06
CA VAL A 132 -9.14 -13.55 -19.27
C VAL A 132 -8.39 -14.81 -18.86
N ALA A 133 -8.41 -15.13 -17.56
CA ALA A 133 -7.81 -16.32 -16.98
C ALA A 133 -8.53 -16.68 -15.67
N ASN A 134 -8.72 -17.98 -15.38
CA ASN A 134 -9.32 -18.47 -14.12
C ASN A 134 -10.66 -17.81 -13.72
N GLY A 135 -11.53 -17.53 -14.70
CA GLY A 135 -12.81 -16.86 -14.46
C GLY A 135 -12.71 -15.40 -14.02
N ARG A 136 -11.53 -14.79 -14.19
CA ARG A 136 -11.27 -13.36 -14.00
C ARG A 136 -10.95 -12.69 -15.33
N ALA A 137 -11.36 -11.44 -15.47
CA ALA A 137 -11.01 -10.58 -16.58
C ALA A 137 -10.12 -9.43 -16.11
N LEU A 138 -9.12 -9.09 -16.91
CA LEU A 138 -8.37 -7.85 -16.82
C LEU A 138 -8.96 -6.87 -17.82
N ILE A 139 -9.48 -5.75 -17.31
CA ILE A 139 -10.11 -4.69 -18.09
C ILE A 139 -9.38 -3.36 -17.91
N GLU A 140 -9.51 -2.49 -18.89
CA GLU A 140 -8.97 -1.13 -18.91
C GLU A 140 -10.09 -0.12 -19.14
N ASP A 141 -10.05 1.00 -18.44
CA ASP A 141 -10.85 2.21 -18.66
C ASP A 141 -9.91 3.43 -18.68
N ASN A 142 -10.41 4.61 -19.02
CA ASN A 142 -9.65 5.87 -19.00
C ASN A 142 -9.05 6.20 -17.62
N SER A 143 -9.62 5.64 -16.55
CA SER A 143 -9.13 5.81 -15.17
C SER A 143 -8.01 4.82 -14.79
N GLY A 144 -7.83 3.73 -15.55
CA GLY A 144 -6.81 2.72 -15.28
C GLY A 144 -7.27 1.28 -15.51
N MET A 145 -6.55 0.36 -14.90
CA MET A 145 -6.66 -1.09 -15.11
C MET A 145 -7.28 -1.78 -13.90
N TYR A 146 -8.19 -2.74 -14.14
CA TYR A 146 -8.94 -3.42 -13.09
C TYR A 146 -9.02 -4.93 -13.34
N VAL A 147 -8.86 -5.72 -12.28
CA VAL A 147 -9.14 -7.17 -12.30
C VAL A 147 -10.53 -7.41 -11.76
N VAL A 148 -11.40 -8.03 -12.55
CA VAL A 148 -12.82 -8.21 -12.24
C VAL A 148 -13.23 -9.68 -12.41
N ARG A 149 -14.27 -10.08 -11.68
CA ARG A 149 -14.93 -11.40 -11.82
C ARG A 149 -16.43 -11.20 -12.00
N VAL A 150 -17.14 -12.26 -12.38
CA VAL A 150 -18.61 -12.23 -12.44
C VAL A 150 -19.17 -11.77 -11.08
N GLY A 151 -20.00 -10.73 -11.08
CA GLY A 151 -20.56 -10.07 -9.90
C GLY A 151 -19.82 -8.82 -9.41
N SER A 152 -18.59 -8.57 -9.88
CA SER A 152 -17.82 -7.36 -9.55
C SER A 152 -18.52 -6.09 -10.02
N ILE A 153 -18.38 -5.01 -9.25
CA ILE A 153 -18.82 -3.66 -9.63
C ILE A 153 -17.71 -3.01 -10.45
N LEU A 154 -18.07 -2.48 -11.62
CA LEU A 154 -17.19 -1.80 -12.55
C LEU A 154 -17.09 -0.29 -12.24
N PRO A 155 -16.09 0.43 -12.78
CA PRO A 155 -15.95 1.88 -12.59
C PRO A 155 -17.15 2.72 -13.05
N ASP A 156 -18.00 2.18 -13.93
CA ASP A 156 -19.24 2.82 -14.39
C ASP A 156 -20.45 2.46 -13.52
N GLU A 157 -20.21 1.89 -12.34
CA GLU A 157 -21.19 1.37 -11.37
C GLU A 157 -22.04 0.20 -11.88
N SER A 158 -21.79 -0.32 -13.09
CA SER A 158 -22.44 -1.55 -13.56
C SER A 158 -21.82 -2.79 -12.91
N ARG A 159 -22.52 -3.93 -12.99
CA ARG A 159 -21.99 -5.22 -12.51
C ARG A 159 -21.60 -6.09 -13.69
N LEU A 160 -20.50 -6.84 -13.54
CA LEU A 160 -20.13 -7.87 -14.51
C LEU A 160 -21.15 -9.02 -14.42
N ALA A 161 -22.01 -9.17 -15.41
CA ALA A 161 -23.06 -10.17 -15.43
C ALA A 161 -22.52 -11.53 -15.89
N THR A 162 -21.80 -11.55 -17.00
CA THR A 162 -21.22 -12.78 -17.57
C THR A 162 -19.85 -12.53 -18.16
N LEU A 163 -19.07 -13.62 -18.22
CA LEU A 163 -17.78 -13.72 -18.87
C LEU A 163 -17.85 -14.95 -19.76
N GLU A 164 -17.89 -14.75 -21.08
CA GLU A 164 -18.12 -15.81 -22.06
C GLU A 164 -17.16 -15.71 -23.24
N GLU A 165 -16.94 -16.83 -23.93
CA GLU A 165 -16.14 -16.88 -25.14
C GLU A 165 -17.07 -17.06 -26.34
N ARG A 166 -17.07 -16.07 -27.25
CA ARG A 166 -17.84 -16.07 -28.49
C ARG A 166 -16.86 -16.02 -29.67
N ASP A 167 -16.95 -16.98 -30.58
CA ASP A 167 -16.09 -17.05 -31.77
C ASP A 167 -14.57 -16.99 -31.48
N GLY A 168 -14.14 -17.62 -30.37
CA GLY A 168 -12.74 -17.62 -29.94
C GLY A 168 -12.26 -16.28 -29.35
N LYS A 169 -13.19 -15.34 -29.12
CA LYS A 169 -12.92 -14.07 -28.44
C LYS A 169 -13.64 -14.05 -27.10
N TRP A 170 -12.91 -13.62 -26.07
CA TRP A 170 -13.53 -13.35 -24.79
C TRP A 170 -14.38 -12.08 -24.86
N VAL A 171 -15.54 -12.16 -24.23
CA VAL A 171 -16.56 -11.12 -24.16
C VAL A 171 -17.05 -11.00 -22.73
N ILE A 172 -17.19 -9.76 -22.27
CA ILE A 172 -17.86 -9.45 -21.01
C ILE A 172 -19.21 -8.80 -21.29
N VAL A 173 -20.21 -9.17 -20.49
CA VAL A 173 -21.53 -8.54 -20.52
C VAL A 173 -21.79 -7.88 -19.17
N THR A 174 -22.15 -6.61 -19.21
CA THR A 174 -22.50 -5.86 -18.00
C THR A 174 -23.98 -6.01 -17.66
N SER A 175 -24.37 -5.67 -16.44
CA SER A 175 -25.77 -5.64 -15.99
C SER A 175 -26.63 -4.65 -16.77
N LYS A 176 -26.01 -3.67 -17.45
CA LYS A 176 -26.67 -2.72 -18.35
C LYS A 176 -26.91 -3.31 -19.75
N GLY A 177 -26.39 -4.50 -20.03
CA GLY A 177 -26.47 -5.16 -21.33
C GLY A 177 -25.37 -4.75 -22.30
N ASP A 178 -24.39 -3.95 -21.86
CA ASP A 178 -23.26 -3.55 -22.71
C ASP A 178 -22.31 -4.73 -22.88
N VAL A 179 -21.81 -4.89 -24.10
CA VAL A 179 -20.96 -6.01 -24.51
C VAL A 179 -19.60 -5.46 -24.91
N TYR A 180 -18.54 -5.88 -24.20
CA TYR A 180 -17.17 -5.49 -24.51
C TYR A 180 -16.36 -6.72 -24.87
N GLN A 181 -15.65 -6.64 -26.00
CA GLN A 181 -14.84 -7.73 -26.53
C GLN A 181 -13.38 -7.31 -26.62
N ARG A 182 -12.50 -8.31 -26.62
CA ARG A 182 -11.09 -8.10 -26.93
C ARG A 182 -10.93 -7.86 -28.44
N ASN A 183 -10.31 -6.74 -28.81
CA ASN A 183 -9.92 -6.46 -30.20
C ASN A 183 -8.89 -7.47 -30.71
#